data_AF-A0A3D0FLG9-F1
#
_entry.id   AF-A0A3D0FLG9-F1
#
_cell.length_a   1.000
_cell.length_b   1.000
_cell.length_c   1.000
_cell.angle_alpha   90.00
_cell.angle_beta   90.00
_cell.angle_gamma   90.00
#
_symmetry.space_group_name_H-M   'P 1'
#
loop_
_entity.id
_entity.type
_entity.pdbx_description
1 polymer ?
#
loop_
_entity_poly.entity_id
_entity_poly.type
_entity_poly.pdbx_seq_one_letter_code
_entity_poly.pdbx_strand_id
1 'polypeptide(L)'
;QMKETVEKFKKLLTDNGAVIANEEEWGLRKLAYPIQKKSTGFYTLLQFDAEPDVIATLEIAFRRDERVLRFLTMRLDKFAYEYSIKRIHGKQAKAEQAQEEKAEVEPQQEEKED
;
A
#
# COMPACT_ATOMS: atom_id res chain seq x y z
N GLN A 1 12.34 -7.60 -5.71
CA GLN A 1 11.22 -8.21 -6.46
C GLN A 1 9.87 -7.65 -6.03
N MET A 2 9.41 -7.79 -4.78
CA MET A 2 8.11 -7.23 -4.36
C MET A 2 8.01 -5.71 -4.58
N LYS A 3 8.92 -4.94 -3.97
CA LYS A 3 8.92 -3.46 -4.05
C LYS A 3 8.95 -2.94 -5.48
N GLU A 4 9.83 -3.52 -6.30
CA GLU A 4 9.96 -3.22 -7.73
C GLU A 4 8.64 -3.44 -8.50
N THR A 5 7.94 -4.56 -8.25
CA THR A 5 6.64 -4.82 -8.87
C THR A 5 5.59 -3.79 -8.44
N VAL A 6 5.55 -3.43 -7.15
CA VAL A 6 4.62 -2.40 -6.64
C VAL A 6 4.93 -1.04 -7.26
N GLU A 7 6.20 -0.64 -7.30
CA GLU A 7 6.65 0.62 -7.92
C GLU A 7 6.27 0.70 -9.40
N LYS A 8 6.37 -0.41 -10.15
CA LYS A 8 5.94 -0.48 -11.55
C LYS A 8 4.45 -0.15 -11.70
N PHE A 9 3.58 -0.73 -10.85
CA PHE A 9 2.14 -0.47 -10.91
C PHE A 9 1.78 0.93 -10.39
N LYS A 10 2.52 1.46 -9.41
CA LYS A 10 2.38 2.86 -9.00
C LYS A 10 2.70 3.82 -10.14
N LYS A 11 3.80 3.58 -10.86
CA LYS A 11 4.17 4.40 -12.03
C LYS A 11 3.08 4.38 -13.09
N LEU A 12 2.54 3.19 -13.40
CA LEU A 12 1.42 3.06 -14.32
C LEU A 12 0.22 3.91 -13.87
N LEU A 13 -0.12 3.87 -12.57
CA LEU A 13 -1.20 4.69 -12.03
C LEU A 13 -0.91 6.19 -12.13
N THR A 14 0.28 6.64 -11.73
CA THR A 14 0.65 8.07 -11.77
C THR A 14 0.72 8.59 -13.21
N ASP A 15 1.21 7.79 -14.15
CA ASP A 15 1.33 8.16 -15.57
C ASP A 15 -0.05 8.33 -16.22
N ASN A 16 -1.07 7.64 -15.69
CA ASN A 16 -2.47 7.77 -16.13
C ASN A 16 -3.27 8.77 -15.27
N GLY A 17 -2.59 9.64 -14.49
CA GLY A 17 -3.22 10.72 -13.74
C GLY A 17 -3.93 10.30 -12.46
N ALA A 18 -3.70 9.08 -11.95
CA ALA A 18 -4.26 8.65 -10.68
C ALA A 18 -3.50 9.23 -9.48
N VAL A 19 -4.23 9.58 -8.42
CA VAL A 19 -3.68 10.05 -7.15
C VAL A 19 -3.66 8.90 -6.16
N ILE A 20 -2.48 8.60 -5.61
CA ILE A 20 -2.33 7.54 -4.60
C ILE A 20 -2.63 8.14 -3.23
N ALA A 21 -3.70 7.67 -2.59
CA ALA A 21 -4.14 8.16 -1.28
C ALA A 21 -3.44 7.45 -0.11
N ASN A 22 -3.19 6.14 -0.24
CA ASN A 22 -2.55 5.35 0.80
C ASN A 22 -1.94 4.06 0.25
N GLU A 23 -0.87 3.60 0.89
CA GLU A 23 -0.23 2.33 0.63
C GLU A 23 -0.01 1.59 1.95
N GLU A 24 -0.41 0.33 1.98
CA GLU A 24 -0.13 -0.56 3.11
C GLU A 24 0.56 -1.82 2.62
N GLU A 25 1.82 -2.00 3.01
CA GLU A 25 2.54 -3.25 2.80
C GLU A 25 2.26 -4.19 3.98
N TRP A 26 1.56 -5.29 3.72
CA TRP A 26 1.30 -6.32 4.75
C TRP A 26 2.39 -7.39 4.79
N GLY A 27 3.29 -7.40 3.81
CA GLY A 27 4.41 -8.32 3.73
C GLY A 27 4.00 -9.76 3.39
N LEU A 28 4.84 -10.71 3.77
CA LEU A 28 4.69 -12.12 3.46
C LEU A 28 3.64 -12.77 4.37
N ARG A 29 2.60 -13.37 3.79
CA ARG A 29 1.57 -14.12 4.52
C ARG A 29 1.39 -15.51 3.93
N LYS A 30 1.01 -16.47 4.78
CA LYS A 30 0.64 -17.82 4.36
C LYS A 30 -0.77 -17.79 3.76
N LEU A 31 -0.93 -18.38 2.58
CA LEU A 31 -2.21 -18.49 1.91
C LEU A 31 -3.08 -19.56 2.60
N ALA A 32 -4.40 -19.36 2.59
CA ALA A 32 -5.34 -20.36 3.11
C ALA A 32 -5.30 -21.67 2.31
N TYR A 33 -5.04 -21.58 1.00
CA TYR A 33 -4.84 -22.70 0.10
C TYR A 33 -3.79 -22.36 -0.96
N PRO A 34 -3.10 -23.35 -1.56
CA PRO A 34 -2.11 -23.09 -2.59
C PRO A 34 -2.72 -22.49 -3.85
N ILE A 35 -2.11 -21.42 -4.37
CA ILE A 35 -2.46 -20.83 -5.67
C ILE A 35 -1.26 -21.04 -6.58
N GLN A 36 -1.47 -21.65 -7.76
CA GLN A 36 -0.38 -21.99 -8.69
C GLN A 36 0.81 -22.71 -8.00
N LYS A 37 0.50 -23.62 -7.07
CA LYS A 37 1.48 -24.36 -6.24
C LYS A 37 2.33 -23.50 -5.28
N LYS A 38 2.01 -22.22 -5.10
CA LYS A 38 2.60 -21.34 -4.09
C LYS A 38 1.76 -21.38 -2.81
N SER A 39 2.40 -21.48 -1.64
CA SER A 39 1.75 -21.54 -0.32
C SER A 39 1.85 -20.23 0.48
N THR A 40 2.70 -19.31 0.02
CA THR A 40 2.91 -17.98 0.60
C THR A 40 2.83 -16.91 -0.49
N GLY A 41 2.50 -15.69 -0.09
CA GLY A 41 2.42 -14.55 -1.00
C GLY A 41 2.65 -13.23 -0.26
N PHE A 42 3.10 -12.23 -1.00
CA PHE A 42 3.20 -10.85 -0.51
C PHE A 42 1.89 -10.12 -0.75
N TYR A 43 1.40 -9.42 0.27
CA TYR A 43 0.18 -8.64 0.20
C TYR A 43 0.49 -7.16 0.29
N THR A 44 -0.04 -6.40 -0.67
CA THR A 44 0.02 -4.94 -0.70
C THR A 44 -1.38 -4.42 -0.96
N LEU A 45 -1.79 -3.41 -0.19
CA LEU A 45 -3.02 -2.67 -0.40
C LEU A 45 -2.66 -1.29 -0.93
N LEU A 46 -3.22 -0.92 -2.07
CA LEU A 46 -3.09 0.41 -2.65
C LEU A 46 -4.47 1.07 -2.68
N GLN A 47 -4.58 2.27 -2.15
CA GLN A 47 -5.77 3.11 -2.26
C GLN A 47 -5.43 4.29 -3.16
N PHE A 48 -6.23 4.50 -4.19
CA PHE A 48 -5.98 5.51 -5.20
C PHE A 48 -7.31 6.02 -5.76
N ASP A 49 -7.28 7.28 -6.19
CA ASP A 49 -8.34 7.93 -6.93
C ASP A 49 -7.93 7.99 -8.40
N ALA A 50 -8.74 7.44 -9.29
CA ALA A 50 -8.48 7.38 -10.71
C ALA A 50 -9.77 7.46 -11.52
N GLU A 51 -9.64 7.86 -12.78
CA GLU A 51 -10.73 7.72 -13.75
C GLU A 51 -11.00 6.24 -14.07
N PRO A 52 -12.25 5.87 -14.40
CA PRO A 52 -12.62 4.48 -14.65
C PRO A 52 -11.81 3.78 -15.74
N ASP A 53 -11.36 4.51 -16.75
CA ASP A 53 -10.60 3.98 -17.90
C ASP A 53 -9.22 3.43 -17.49
N VAL A 54 -8.63 3.98 -16.43
CA VAL A 54 -7.33 3.54 -15.90
C VAL A 54 -7.43 2.13 -15.32
N ILE A 55 -8.59 1.77 -14.76
CA ILE A 55 -8.81 0.47 -14.12
C ILE A 55 -8.67 -0.68 -15.13
N ALA A 56 -9.23 -0.52 -16.34
CA ALA A 56 -9.15 -1.55 -17.37
C ALA A 56 -7.70 -1.83 -17.78
N THR A 57 -6.91 -0.76 -17.97
CA THR A 57 -5.48 -0.84 -18.30
C THR A 57 -4.70 -1.50 -17.17
N LEU A 58 -4.99 -1.15 -15.92
CA LEU A 58 -4.36 -1.73 -14.74
C LEU A 58 -4.62 -3.23 -14.63
N GLU A 59 -5.87 -3.68 -14.81
CA GLU A 59 -6.21 -5.10 -14.75
C GLU A 59 -5.54 -5.92 -15.86
N ILE A 60 -5.43 -5.36 -17.07
CA ILE A 60 -4.69 -5.99 -18.16
C ILE A 60 -3.21 -6.14 -17.78
N ALA A 61 -2.61 -5.11 -17.19
CA ALA A 61 -1.23 -5.15 -16.74
C ALA A 61 -1.01 -6.19 -15.63
N PHE A 62 -1.93 -6.30 -14.66
CA PHE A 62 -1.89 -7.33 -13.62
C PHE A 62 -1.97 -8.75 -14.18
N ARG A 63 -2.84 -8.99 -15.19
CA ARG A 63 -2.96 -10.32 -15.81
C ARG A 63 -1.73 -10.70 -16.64
N ARG A 64 -1.04 -9.72 -17.23
CA ARG A 64 0.17 -9.94 -18.04
C ARG A 64 1.40 -10.24 -17.19
N ASP A 65 1.43 -9.77 -15.96
CA ASP A 65 2.57 -9.93 -15.07
C ASP A 65 2.46 -11.23 -14.25
N GLU A 66 3.26 -12.25 -14.59
CA GLU A 66 3.27 -13.55 -13.91
C GLU A 66 3.70 -13.46 -12.43
N ARG A 67 4.28 -12.33 -12.00
CA ARG A 67 4.64 -12.09 -10.58
C ARG A 67 3.40 -11.87 -9.71
N VAL A 68 2.26 -11.48 -10.32
CA VAL A 68 1.01 -11.20 -9.61
C VAL A 68 0.15 -12.47 -9.59
N LEU A 69 0.03 -13.09 -8.41
CA LEU A 69 -0.77 -14.31 -8.25
C LEU A 69 -2.28 -14.05 -8.33
N ARG A 70 -2.74 -12.96 -7.69
CA ARG A 70 -4.13 -12.57 -7.62
C ARG A 70 -4.23 -11.08 -7.29
N PHE A 71 -5.20 -10.41 -7.88
CA PHE A 71 -5.55 -9.03 -7.59
C PHE A 71 -7.07 -8.93 -7.36
N LEU A 72 -7.49 -7.89 -6.67
CA LEU A 72 -8.89 -7.56 -6.46
C LEU A 72 -9.01 -6.03 -6.47
N THR A 73 -9.73 -5.51 -7.45
CA THR A 73 -10.08 -4.09 -7.53
C THR A 73 -11.50 -3.92 -7.00
N MET A 74 -11.69 -2.99 -6.06
CA MET A 74 -13.01 -2.68 -5.51
C MET A 74 -13.25 -1.18 -5.55
N ARG A 75 -14.46 -0.79 -5.97
CA ARG A 75 -14.92 0.59 -5.86
C ARG A 75 -15.48 0.81 -4.45
N LEU A 76 -14.95 1.81 -3.75
CA LEU A 76 -15.47 2.21 -2.45
C LEU A 76 -16.81 2.93 -2.62
N ASP A 77 -17.76 2.62 -1.74
CA ASP A 77 -18.98 3.43 -1.61
C ASP A 77 -18.69 4.73 -0.83
N LYS A 78 -19.68 5.62 -0.75
CA LYS A 78 -19.53 6.92 -0.08
C LYS A 78 -19.10 6.78 1.39
N PHE A 79 -19.72 5.87 2.14
CA PHE A 79 -19.46 5.71 3.57
C PHE A 79 -18.11 5.01 3.81
N ALA A 80 -17.76 4.05 2.97
CA ALA A 80 -16.49 3.35 2.97
C ALA A 80 -15.33 4.29 2.62
N TYR A 81 -15.54 5.23 1.69
CA TYR A 81 -14.57 6.27 1.35
C TYR A 81 -14.35 7.24 2.52
N GLU A 82 -15.43 7.74 3.14
CA GLU A 82 -15.30 8.59 4.34
C GLU A 82 -14.57 7.86 5.49
N TYR A 83 -14.85 6.57 5.67
CA TYR A 83 -14.15 5.75 6.65
C TYR A 83 -12.68 5.53 6.30
N SER A 84 -12.34 5.25 5.04
CA SER A 84 -10.94 5.06 4.62
C SER A 84 -10.14 6.33 4.86
N ILE A 85 -10.68 7.49 4.50
CA ILE A 85 -10.06 8.79 4.75
C ILE A 85 -9.85 9.03 6.25
N LYS A 86 -10.87 8.79 7.11
CA LYS A 86 -10.71 8.89 8.57
C LYS A 86 -9.64 7.94 9.11
N ARG A 87 -9.58 6.71 8.59
CA ARG A 87 -8.58 5.71 8.98
C ARG A 87 -7.17 6.12 8.57
N ILE A 88 -7.00 6.70 7.37
CA ILE A 88 -5.72 7.22 6.90
C ILE A 88 -5.24 8.35 7.82
N HIS A 89 -6.09 9.36 8.06
CA HIS A 89 -5.75 10.48 8.94
C HIS A 89 -5.41 10.01 10.37
N GLY A 90 -6.18 9.07 10.92
CA GLY A 90 -5.89 8.50 12.24
C GLY A 90 -4.58 7.68 12.30
N LYS A 91 -4.18 7.06 11.19
CA LYS A 91 -2.87 6.40 11.07
C LYS A 91 -1.74 7.42 10.92
N GLN A 92 -1.94 8.50 10.17
CA GLN A 92 -0.96 9.58 9.99
C GLN A 92 -0.70 10.30 11.32
N ALA A 93 -1.75 10.67 12.07
CA ALA A 93 -1.61 11.26 13.39
C ALA A 93 -0.84 10.36 14.38
N LYS A 94 -1.08 9.03 14.32
CA LYS A 94 -0.31 8.06 15.13
C LYS A 94 1.13 7.89 14.64
N ALA A 95 1.38 8.01 13.33
CA ALA A 95 2.73 7.91 12.76
C ALA A 95 3.57 9.15 13.05
N GLU A 96 2.98 10.34 13.02
CA GLU A 96 3.59 11.63 13.38
C GLU A 96 3.93 11.66 14.87
N GLN A 97 3.00 11.25 15.74
CA GLN A 97 3.26 11.14 17.19
C GLN A 97 4.39 10.14 17.50
N ALA A 98 4.44 8.99 16.80
CA ALA A 98 5.51 8.01 16.97
C ALA A 98 6.87 8.45 16.36
N GLN A 99 6.88 9.50 15.53
CA GLN A 99 8.10 10.13 15.00
C GLN A 99 8.60 11.24 15.93
N GLU A 100 7.71 12.05 16.50
CA GLU A 100 8.06 13.05 17.53
C GLU A 100 8.62 12.37 18.78
N GLU A 101 8.02 11.27 19.24
CA GLU A 101 8.50 10.49 20.40
C GLU A 101 9.86 9.81 20.15
N LYS A 102 10.25 9.58 18.88
CA LYS A 102 11.59 9.08 18.52
C LYS A 102 12.61 10.19 18.39
N ALA A 103 12.21 11.36 17.89
CA ALA A 103 13.05 12.55 17.77
C ALA A 103 13.36 13.19 19.14
N GLU A 104 12.54 12.97 20.17
CA GLU A 104 12.79 13.44 21.54
C GLU A 104 13.70 12.49 22.36
N VAL A 105 13.80 11.22 21.97
CA VAL A 105 14.63 10.20 22.66
C VAL A 105 16.08 10.19 22.15
N GLU A 106 16.33 10.55 20.88
CA GLU A 106 17.69 10.69 20.31
C GLU A 106 18.57 11.80 20.96
N PRO A 107 18.09 13.02 21.26
CA PRO A 107 18.96 14.08 21.83
C PRO A 107 19.33 13.88 23.30
N GLN A 108 18.67 12.97 24.04
CA GLN A 108 18.96 12.75 25.47
C GLN A 108 19.95 11.61 25.73
N GLN A 109 20.33 10.85 24.71
CA GLN A 109 21.27 9.73 24.84
C GLN A 109 22.73 10.13 24.57
N GLU A 110 23.00 11.24 23.87
CA GLU A 110 24.36 11.75 23.66
C GLU A 110 24.91 12.54 24.86
N GLU A 111 24.08 13.14 25.73
CA GLU A 111 24.56 13.90 26.90
C GLU A 111 24.89 13.06 28.15
N LYS A 112 24.71 11.73 28.12
CA LYS A 112 24.92 10.84 29.28
C LYS A 112 26.12 9.90 29.19
N GLU A 113 26.97 10.06 28.17
CA GLU A 113 28.17 9.21 27.97
C GLU A 113 29.52 9.90 28.21
N ASP A 114 29.58 11.15 28.69
CA ASP A 114 30.83 11.80 29.17
C ASP A 114 30.90 11.91 30.72
#